data_AF-A0A1F2TAS7-F1
#
_entry.id   AF-A0A1F2TAS7-F1
#
_cell.length_a   1.000
_cell.length_b   1.000
_cell.length_c   1.000
_cell.angle_alpha   90.00
_cell.angle_beta   90.00
_cell.angle_gamma   90.00
#
_symmetry.space_group_name_H-M   'P 1'
#
loop_
_entity.id
_entity.type
_entity.pdbx_description
1 polymer ?
#
loop_
_entity_poly.entity_id
_entity_poly.type
_entity_poly.pdbx_seq_one_letter_code
_entity_poly.pdbx_strand_id
1 'polypeptide(L)'
;MRRVAFGLAMAILAASGAASEAGAGPAAQGTPYQAQSLIGRWRAIVVTTFEERRASAEEPIVDSIEIVISPGAVKAVQDKASEQRLKEVDEVVRRFALAMIAAGEPFPDGSVGITEEAIDAALKKICPVYPFCS
;
A
#
# COMPACT_ATOMS: atom_id res chain seq x y z
N MET A 1 -61.28 46.30 17.42
CA MET A 1 -59.89 46.77 17.30
C MET A 1 -58.96 45.56 17.33
N ARG A 2 -57.99 45.53 16.39
CA ARG A 2 -56.74 44.73 16.28
C ARG A 2 -56.68 43.32 16.93
N ARG A 3 -56.58 42.26 16.10
CA ARG A 3 -55.34 41.53 15.66
C ARG A 3 -54.73 40.71 16.81
N VAL A 4 -54.39 39.42 16.72
CA VAL A 4 -53.56 38.74 15.70
C VAL A 4 -53.84 37.23 15.80
N ALA A 5 -54.05 36.58 14.65
CA ALA A 5 -53.91 35.12 14.47
C ALA A 5 -52.56 34.87 13.80
N PHE A 6 -51.77 33.91 14.29
CA PHE A 6 -50.68 33.21 13.57
C PHE A 6 -50.30 32.03 14.49
N GLY A 7 -50.45 30.76 14.16
CA GLY A 7 -50.44 30.13 12.84
C GLY A 7 -49.48 28.96 12.94
N LEU A 8 -49.94 27.86 13.53
CA LEU A 8 -49.26 26.57 13.61
C LEU A 8 -49.38 25.92 12.22
N ALA A 9 -48.28 25.74 11.49
CA ALA A 9 -48.28 24.94 10.27
C ALA A 9 -46.93 24.25 10.08
N MET A 10 -46.95 22.97 10.45
CA MET A 10 -45.90 21.97 10.28
C MET A 10 -45.79 21.64 8.78
N ALA A 11 -44.69 22.01 8.13
CA ALA A 11 -44.44 21.71 6.73
C ALA A 11 -43.63 20.41 6.61
N ILE A 12 -44.34 19.33 6.25
CA ILE A 12 -43.76 18.08 5.75
C ILE A 12 -43.51 18.29 4.25
N LEU A 13 -42.25 18.39 3.83
CA LEU A 13 -41.89 18.29 2.41
C LEU A 13 -41.39 16.89 2.12
N ALA A 14 -42.16 16.17 1.30
CA ALA A 14 -41.75 14.98 0.60
C ALA A 14 -41.69 15.27 -0.91
N ALA A 15 -40.68 14.64 -1.54
CA ALA A 15 -40.66 14.16 -2.92
C ALA A 15 -40.05 15.04 -4.04
N SER A 16 -38.93 14.51 -4.55
CA SER A 16 -38.61 14.30 -5.98
C SER A 16 -37.81 15.34 -6.77
N GLY A 17 -36.59 14.94 -7.12
CA GLY A 17 -35.71 15.55 -8.13
C GLY A 17 -34.27 15.09 -7.91
N ALA A 18 -33.90 13.84 -8.21
CA ALA A 18 -33.40 13.38 -9.52
C ALA A 18 -32.15 14.14 -10.00
N ALA A 19 -30.97 13.54 -9.73
CA ALA A 19 -29.75 13.50 -10.56
C ALA A 19 -28.50 13.44 -9.67
N SER A 20 -28.38 12.40 -8.84
CA SER A 20 -27.05 11.92 -8.48
C SER A 20 -26.71 10.81 -9.45
N GLU A 21 -26.12 11.18 -10.58
CA GLU A 21 -25.21 10.31 -11.32
C GLU A 21 -23.98 10.04 -10.43
N ALA A 22 -24.20 9.32 -9.32
CA ALA A 22 -23.12 8.53 -8.74
C ALA A 22 -23.00 7.35 -9.69
N GLY A 23 -22.17 7.54 -10.72
CA GLY A 23 -21.85 6.51 -11.67
C GLY A 23 -21.60 5.21 -10.93
N ALA A 24 -22.54 4.27 -11.12
CA ALA A 24 -22.24 2.86 -11.05
C ALA A 24 -21.23 2.61 -12.17
N GLY A 25 -19.97 2.98 -11.90
CA GLY A 25 -18.83 2.46 -12.63
C GLY A 25 -18.96 0.95 -12.61
N PRO A 26 -18.69 0.28 -13.72
CA PRO A 26 -18.90 -1.16 -13.85
C PRO A 26 -18.30 -1.85 -12.63
N ALA A 27 -19.15 -2.64 -11.95
CA ALA A 27 -18.78 -3.49 -10.84
C ALA A 27 -17.42 -4.13 -11.14
N ALA A 28 -16.48 -3.97 -10.21
CA ALA A 28 -15.17 -4.56 -10.22
C ALA A 28 -15.23 -5.99 -10.79
N GLN A 29 -14.86 -6.13 -12.05
CA GLN A 29 -14.63 -7.42 -12.68
C GLN A 29 -13.36 -7.97 -12.04
N GLY A 30 -13.52 -8.69 -10.92
CA GLY A 30 -12.45 -9.50 -10.35
C GLY A 30 -11.99 -10.55 -11.38
N THR A 31 -10.72 -10.94 -11.51
CA THR A 31 -9.50 -10.80 -10.70
C THR A 31 -8.29 -11.06 -11.66
N PRO A 32 -6.99 -10.92 -11.30
CA PRO A 32 -6.31 -11.61 -10.20
C PRO A 32 -5.44 -10.67 -9.34
N TYR A 33 -5.48 -10.85 -8.01
CA TYR A 33 -4.96 -9.97 -6.96
C TYR A 33 -5.79 -8.74 -6.66
N GLN A 34 -6.42 -8.75 -5.48
CA GLN A 34 -6.81 -7.52 -4.83
C GLN A 34 -5.52 -6.82 -4.39
N ALA A 35 -5.39 -5.50 -4.57
CA ALA A 35 -4.18 -4.78 -4.15
C ALA A 35 -3.79 -5.14 -2.69
N GLN A 36 -4.78 -5.32 -1.81
CA GLN A 36 -4.57 -5.79 -0.43
C GLN A 36 -3.90 -7.17 -0.33
N SER A 37 -4.19 -8.11 -1.23
CA SER A 37 -3.55 -9.43 -1.22
C SER A 37 -2.10 -9.39 -1.71
N LEU A 38 -1.74 -8.47 -2.63
CA LEU A 38 -0.35 -8.21 -2.99
C LEU A 38 0.41 -7.53 -1.85
N ILE A 39 -0.17 -6.51 -1.21
CA ILE A 39 0.43 -5.84 -0.06
C ILE A 39 0.76 -6.86 1.03
N GLY A 40 -0.23 -7.69 1.42
CA GLY A 40 -0.03 -8.73 2.44
C GLY A 40 1.06 -9.72 2.05
N ARG A 41 1.12 -10.11 0.78
CA ARG A 41 2.16 -11.01 0.27
C ARG A 41 3.55 -10.37 0.30
N TRP A 42 3.71 -9.16 -0.20
CA TRP A 42 5.00 -8.49 -0.25
C TRP A 42 5.52 -8.20 1.15
N ARG A 43 4.61 -7.82 2.07
CA ARG A 43 4.92 -7.73 3.50
C ARG A 43 5.42 -9.07 4.04
N ALA A 44 4.72 -10.17 3.75
CA ALA A 44 5.14 -11.50 4.18
C ALA A 44 6.53 -11.87 3.62
N ILE A 45 6.82 -11.57 2.35
CA ILE A 45 8.15 -11.80 1.75
C ILE A 45 9.24 -11.05 2.53
N VAL A 46 9.04 -9.77 2.82
CA VAL A 46 10.01 -8.95 3.57
C VAL A 46 10.21 -9.51 4.97
N VAL A 47 9.12 -9.73 5.72
CA VAL A 47 9.16 -10.22 7.10
C VAL A 47 9.84 -11.58 7.17
N THR A 48 9.42 -12.55 6.36
CA THR A 48 10.04 -13.88 6.34
C THR A 48 11.52 -13.80 5.95
N THR A 49 11.89 -12.95 4.99
CA THR A 49 13.31 -12.77 4.63
C THR A 49 14.12 -12.19 5.79
N PHE A 50 13.55 -11.27 6.57
CA PHE A 50 14.20 -10.69 7.74
C PHE A 50 14.35 -11.74 8.85
N GLU A 51 13.30 -12.47 9.16
CA GLU A 51 13.31 -13.56 10.16
C GLU A 51 14.37 -14.63 9.82
N GLU A 52 14.38 -15.11 8.57
CA GLU A 52 15.36 -16.11 8.09
C GLU A 52 16.81 -15.63 8.18
N ARG A 53 17.03 -14.31 8.18
CA ARG A 53 18.34 -13.68 8.22
C ARG A 53 18.66 -13.03 9.55
N ARG A 54 17.81 -13.22 10.56
CA ARG A 54 17.92 -12.57 11.89
C ARG A 54 18.08 -11.05 11.75
N ALA A 55 17.33 -10.44 10.84
CA ALA A 55 17.31 -9.00 10.66
C ALA A 55 16.10 -8.38 11.37
N SER A 56 16.26 -7.17 11.90
CA SER A 56 15.20 -6.42 12.55
C SER A 56 15.23 -4.96 12.12
N ALA A 57 14.06 -4.35 12.03
CA ALA A 57 13.86 -2.94 11.77
C ALA A 57 13.12 -2.34 12.98
N GLU A 58 13.52 -1.14 13.41
CA GLU A 58 12.74 -0.39 14.39
C GLU A 58 11.43 0.13 13.77
N GLU A 59 10.40 0.41 14.58
CA GLU A 59 9.09 0.88 14.09
C GLU A 59 9.16 2.00 13.02
N PRO A 60 9.96 3.09 13.16
CA PRO A 60 10.04 4.12 12.11
C PRO A 60 10.65 3.62 10.79
N ILE A 61 11.53 2.61 10.85
CA ILE A 61 12.12 1.96 9.68
C ILE A 61 11.09 1.04 9.01
N VAL A 62 10.28 0.34 9.81
CA VAL A 62 9.17 -0.47 9.30
C VAL A 62 8.18 0.41 8.53
N ASP A 63 7.80 1.57 9.07
CA ASP A 63 6.93 2.54 8.39
C ASP A 63 7.51 2.98 7.03
N SER A 64 8.82 3.21 6.97
CA SER A 64 9.53 3.56 5.74
C SER A 64 9.51 2.45 4.70
N ILE A 65 9.63 1.19 5.14
CA ILE A 65 9.44 0.02 4.26
C ILE A 65 7.98 -0.07 3.79
N GLU A 66 7.02 0.23 4.66
CA GLU A 66 5.59 0.20 4.32
C GLU A 66 5.19 1.21 3.23
N ILE A 67 5.88 2.35 3.14
CA ILE A 67 5.69 3.31 2.04
C ILE A 67 5.99 2.65 0.67
N VAL A 68 7.04 1.83 0.63
CA VAL A 68 7.46 1.12 -0.60
C VAL A 68 6.42 0.06 -0.99
N ILE A 69 5.81 -0.62 -0.02
CA ILE A 69 4.75 -1.63 -0.25
C ILE A 69 3.34 -1.06 -0.08
N SER A 70 3.17 0.26 -0.22
CA SER A 70 1.90 0.94 -0.01
C SER A 70 0.84 0.54 -1.05
N PRO A 71 -0.47 0.72 -0.74
CA PRO A 71 -1.54 0.47 -1.70
C PRO A 71 -1.36 1.18 -3.04
N GLY A 72 -0.84 2.41 -3.02
CA GLY A 72 -0.54 3.18 -4.23
C GLY A 72 0.58 2.56 -5.07
N ALA A 73 1.69 2.16 -4.43
CA ALA A 73 2.81 1.51 -5.10
C ALA A 73 2.40 0.16 -5.71
N VAL A 74 1.65 -0.65 -4.95
CA VAL A 74 1.13 -1.94 -5.41
C VAL A 74 0.16 -1.78 -6.57
N LYS A 75 -0.74 -0.80 -6.51
CA LYS A 75 -1.65 -0.50 -7.63
C LYS A 75 -0.88 -0.06 -8.88
N ALA A 76 0.15 0.76 -8.73
CA ALA A 76 1.00 1.19 -9.85
C ALA A 76 1.75 0.03 -10.52
N VAL A 77 2.10 -1.03 -9.76
CA VAL A 77 2.59 -2.30 -10.33
C VAL A 77 1.49 -3.02 -11.08
N GLN A 78 0.35 -3.25 -10.43
CA GLN A 78 -0.76 -4.02 -11.01
C GLN A 78 -1.26 -3.43 -12.32
N ASP A 79 -1.40 -2.11 -12.39
CA ASP A 79 -1.92 -1.41 -13.56
C ASP A 79 -1.01 -1.59 -14.79
N LYS A 80 0.24 -2.06 -14.62
CA LYS A 80 1.25 -2.19 -15.70
C LYS A 80 1.85 -3.59 -15.85
N ALA A 81 1.56 -4.53 -14.94
CA ALA A 81 2.13 -5.87 -14.92
C ALA A 81 1.08 -6.93 -15.28
N SER A 82 1.42 -7.83 -16.20
CA SER A 82 0.65 -9.07 -16.39
C SER A 82 0.80 -10.00 -15.17
N GLU A 83 -0.07 -11.00 -15.03
CA GLU A 83 0.00 -11.94 -13.91
C GLU A 83 1.35 -12.67 -13.83
N GLN A 84 1.93 -13.02 -14.98
CA GLN A 84 3.27 -13.62 -15.04
C GLN A 84 4.34 -12.64 -14.54
N ARG A 85 4.20 -11.35 -14.87
CA ARG A 85 5.10 -10.29 -14.41
C ARG A 85 4.95 -10.02 -12.91
N LEU A 86 3.76 -10.17 -12.32
CA LEU A 86 3.55 -10.04 -10.88
C LEU A 86 4.37 -11.05 -10.07
N LYS A 87 4.55 -12.29 -10.57
CA LYS A 87 5.44 -13.27 -9.93
C LYS A 87 6.92 -12.86 -9.98
N GLU A 88 7.35 -12.20 -11.05
CA GLU A 88 8.70 -11.63 -11.12
C GLU A 88 8.88 -10.48 -10.13
N VAL A 89 7.82 -9.72 -9.84
CA VAL A 89 7.84 -8.66 -8.82
C VAL A 89 7.99 -9.24 -7.41
N ASP A 90 7.37 -10.40 -7.09
CA ASP A 90 7.60 -11.07 -5.81
C ASP A 90 9.11 -11.35 -5.57
N GLU A 91 9.83 -11.78 -6.61
CA GLU A 91 11.28 -11.98 -6.57
C GLU A 91 12.06 -10.66 -6.41
N VAL A 92 11.57 -9.56 -7.00
CA VAL A 92 12.17 -8.22 -6.83
C VAL A 92 12.03 -7.74 -5.39
N VAL A 93 10.85 -7.94 -4.78
CA VAL A 93 10.61 -7.62 -3.36
C VAL A 93 11.54 -8.45 -2.46
N ARG A 94 11.76 -9.72 -2.77
CA ARG A 94 12.73 -10.55 -2.05
C ARG A 94 14.15 -10.01 -2.19
N ARG A 95 14.57 -9.62 -3.39
CA ARG A 95 15.89 -9.01 -3.63
C ARG A 95 16.05 -7.66 -2.93
N PHE A 96 14.98 -6.88 -2.84
CA PHE A 96 14.94 -5.65 -2.06
C PHE A 96 15.23 -5.93 -0.58
N ALA A 97 14.53 -6.89 0.03
CA ALA A 97 14.78 -7.31 1.40
C ALA A 97 16.22 -7.78 1.63
N LEU A 98 16.75 -8.62 0.73
CA LEU A 98 18.14 -9.07 0.79
C LEU A 98 19.15 -7.93 0.63
N ALA A 99 18.84 -6.94 -0.22
CA ALA A 99 19.68 -5.78 -0.40
C ALA A 99 19.71 -4.87 0.84
N MET A 100 18.57 -4.73 1.54
CA MET A 100 18.50 -4.03 2.83
C MET A 100 19.38 -4.73 3.87
N ILE A 101 19.22 -6.06 4.03
CA ILE A 101 20.03 -6.83 4.97
C ILE A 101 21.53 -6.72 4.65
N ALA A 102 21.90 -6.79 3.37
CA ALA A 102 23.30 -6.66 2.96
C ALA A 102 23.89 -5.26 3.21
N ALA A 103 23.06 -4.24 3.37
CA ALA A 103 23.46 -2.87 3.68
C ALA A 103 23.21 -2.48 5.15
N GLY A 104 22.57 -3.35 5.93
CA GLY A 104 22.25 -3.12 7.33
C GLY A 104 23.45 -3.23 8.26
N GLU A 105 23.25 -2.84 9.51
CA GLU A 105 24.27 -2.82 10.54
C GLU A 105 24.36 -4.17 11.25
N PRO A 106 25.52 -4.86 11.23
CA PRO A 106 25.67 -6.13 11.92
C PRO A 106 25.79 -5.92 13.43
N PHE A 107 25.03 -6.70 14.20
CA PHE A 107 25.12 -6.74 15.66
C PHE A 107 26.04 -7.88 16.15
N PRO A 108 26.59 -7.77 17.37
CA PRO A 108 27.51 -8.78 17.92
C PRO A 108 26.91 -10.19 18.09
N ASP A 109 25.59 -10.31 18.20
CA ASP A 109 24.86 -11.59 18.32
C ASP A 109 24.59 -12.27 16.95
N GLY A 110 25.08 -11.66 15.87
CA GLY A 110 24.92 -12.10 14.49
C GLY A 110 23.60 -11.68 13.84
N SER A 111 22.79 -10.84 14.50
CA SER A 111 21.62 -10.21 13.87
C SER A 111 22.01 -8.97 13.05
N VAL A 112 21.08 -8.45 12.25
CA VAL A 112 21.29 -7.26 11.41
C VAL A 112 20.22 -6.21 11.68
N GLY A 113 20.63 -5.01 12.08
CA GLY A 113 19.75 -3.84 12.17
C GLY A 113 19.54 -3.21 10.80
N ILE A 114 18.28 -3.03 10.40
CA ILE A 114 17.92 -2.32 9.18
C ILE A 114 17.78 -0.83 9.52
N THR A 115 18.51 0.02 8.81
CA THR A 115 18.50 1.48 8.96
C THR A 115 17.88 2.16 7.74
N GLU A 116 17.67 3.48 7.81
CA GLU A 116 17.20 4.26 6.65
C GLU A 116 18.20 4.18 5.48
N GLU A 117 19.51 4.19 5.76
CA GLU A 117 20.56 4.07 4.74
C GLU A 117 20.51 2.71 4.05
N ALA A 118 20.14 1.65 4.77
CA ALA A 118 19.97 0.32 4.21
C ALA A 118 18.77 0.27 3.24
N ILE A 119 17.68 0.97 3.56
CA ILE A 119 16.53 1.14 2.66
C ILE A 119 16.97 1.89 1.40
N ASP A 120 17.64 3.03 1.54
CA ASP A 120 18.14 3.83 0.41
C ASP A 120 19.11 3.05 -0.49
N ALA A 121 20.03 2.30 0.11
CA ALA A 121 20.98 1.46 -0.61
C ALA A 121 20.26 0.33 -1.36
N ALA A 122 19.23 -0.25 -0.75
CA ALA A 122 18.41 -1.27 -1.38
C ALA A 122 17.60 -0.69 -2.55
N LEU A 123 16.95 0.47 -2.36
CA LEU A 123 16.19 1.17 -3.41
C LEU A 123 17.07 1.45 -4.63
N LYS A 124 18.29 1.94 -4.44
CA LYS A 124 19.26 2.15 -5.53
C LYS A 124 19.59 0.87 -6.31
N LYS A 125 19.58 -0.29 -5.65
CA LYS A 125 19.85 -1.60 -6.29
C LYS A 125 18.65 -2.16 -7.03
N ILE A 126 17.43 -1.92 -6.55
CA ILE A 126 16.19 -2.41 -7.20
C ILE A 126 15.56 -1.42 -8.17
N CYS A 127 15.97 -0.14 -8.16
CA CYS A 127 15.59 0.89 -9.11
C CYS A 127 15.56 0.51 -10.60
N PRO A 128 16.41 -0.39 -11.13
CA PRO A 128 16.24 -0.85 -12.51
C PRO A 128 14.93 -1.62 -12.77
N VAL A 129 14.13 -1.94 -11.74
CA VAL A 129 12.87 -2.67 -11.86
C VAL A 129 11.69 -1.81 -11.39
N TYR A 130 10.91 -1.38 -12.39
CA TYR A 130 9.63 -0.66 -12.31
C TYR A 130 8.70 -1.19 -11.18
N PRO A 131 8.03 -0.36 -10.35
CA PRO A 131 7.81 1.10 -10.41
C PRO A 131 8.52 1.87 -9.29
N PHE A 132 9.46 1.25 -8.57
CA PHE A 132 10.06 1.86 -7.39
C PHE A 132 10.94 3.06 -7.73
N CYS A 133 11.26 3.26 -9.02
CA CYS A 133 12.02 4.39 -9.51
C CYS A 133 11.41 4.92 -10.82
N SER A 134 11.27 6.24 -10.88
CA SER A 134 10.81 7.04 -12.03
C SER A 134 11.98 7.81 -12.63
#